data_AF-A0A093L4G3-F1
#
_entry.id   AF-A0A093L4G3-F1
#
_cell.length_a   1.000
_cell.length_b   1.000
_cell.length_c   1.000
_cell.angle_alpha   90.00
_cell.angle_beta   90.00
_cell.angle_gamma   90.00
#
_symmetry.space_group_name_H-M   'P 1'
#
loop_
_entity.id
_entity.type
_entity.pdbx_description
1 polymer ?
#
loop_
_entity_poly.entity_id
_entity_poly.type
_entity_poly.pdbx_seq_one_letter_code
_entity_poly.pdbx_strand_id
1 'polypeptide(L)'
;AGDQNLFTSLYPTLSQQLPREPMEWRRSYGRAPKMIHLESNFVQFKEELLPKEGNKALLTFPFLHIYWTECCDTEVYKTTVKDDITKWQNVLKAHNSVDWLIVVVESDAKKKNKTNILPRTSIVDKIRNDFCNKQSDRCVVLSDPLKDSSRSQESWNAFLTKLRTLLLMSFTKNLGKFEDDMRTLREKRTEAGWSFCEYFMVQEELAFVFEMLQQFEDALVQYDELDALFSQYVVNFGAGGKCL
;
A
#
# COMPACT_ATOMS: atom_id res chain seq x y z
N ALA A 1 8.32 -1.32 -8.63
CA ALA A 1 8.64 -1.58 -10.05
C ALA A 1 9.48 -0.42 -10.58
N GLY A 2 10.05 -0.55 -11.79
CA GLY A 2 10.90 0.47 -12.39
C GLY A 2 12.35 0.41 -11.89
N ASP A 3 12.98 1.58 -11.74
CA ASP A 3 14.39 1.71 -11.41
C ASP A 3 14.70 1.35 -9.94
N GLN A 4 15.34 0.20 -9.74
CA GLN A 4 15.70 -0.32 -8.43
C GLN A 4 16.85 0.45 -7.77
N ASN A 5 17.82 0.91 -8.56
CA ASN A 5 18.96 1.66 -8.01
C ASN A 5 18.50 3.03 -7.51
N LEU A 6 17.62 3.67 -8.29
CA LEU A 6 16.97 4.91 -7.89
C LEU A 6 16.22 4.74 -6.57
N PHE A 7 15.33 3.75 -6.46
CA PHE A 7 14.60 3.49 -5.22
C PHE A 7 15.54 3.22 -4.04
N THR A 8 16.56 2.39 -4.25
CA THR A 8 17.54 2.03 -3.20
C THR A 8 18.26 3.27 -2.66
N SER A 9 18.56 4.25 -3.52
CA SER A 9 19.18 5.51 -3.09
C SER A 9 18.27 6.39 -2.23
N LEU A 10 16.95 6.30 -2.42
CA LEU A 10 15.94 7.10 -1.71
C LEU A 10 15.37 6.39 -0.47
N TYR A 11 15.51 5.07 -0.40
CA TYR A 11 14.93 4.23 0.65
C TYR A 11 15.29 4.67 2.08
N PRO A 12 16.56 4.98 2.44
CA PRO A 12 16.90 5.35 3.81
C PRO A 12 16.15 6.60 4.29
N THR A 13 16.04 7.61 3.44
CA THR A 13 15.30 8.85 3.75
C THR A 13 13.79 8.57 3.81
N LEU A 14 13.29 7.75 2.87
CA LEU A 14 11.88 7.40 2.80
C LEU A 14 11.41 6.63 4.04
N SER A 15 12.11 5.56 4.42
CA SER A 15 11.75 4.73 5.58
C SER A 15 11.80 5.53 6.88
N GLN A 16 12.75 6.46 7.00
CA GLN A 16 12.88 7.30 8.18
C GLN A 16 11.80 8.38 8.28
N GLN A 17 11.35 8.94 7.14
CA GLN A 17 10.45 10.09 7.13
C GLN A 17 8.97 9.72 6.97
N LEU A 18 8.66 8.60 6.34
CA LEU A 18 7.28 8.14 6.17
C LEU A 18 6.50 8.07 7.49
N PRO A 19 7.00 7.47 8.59
CA PRO A 19 6.24 7.36 9.83
C PRO A 19 6.30 8.61 10.72
N ARG A 20 6.98 9.70 10.32
CA ARG A 20 7.20 10.87 11.20
C ARG A 20 5.95 11.70 11.48
N GLU A 21 5.03 11.77 10.52
CA GLU A 21 3.82 12.57 10.65
C GLU A 21 2.62 11.64 10.72
N PRO A 22 1.72 11.85 11.70
CA PRO A 22 0.53 11.05 11.82
C PRO A 22 -0.49 11.44 10.74
N MET A 23 -1.33 10.47 10.37
CA MET A 23 -2.47 10.66 9.48
C MET A 23 -3.76 10.47 10.25
N GLU A 24 -4.76 11.28 9.94
CA GLU A 24 -6.12 11.06 10.44
C GLU A 24 -6.72 9.85 9.70
N TRP A 25 -6.93 8.78 10.45
CA TRP A 25 -7.57 7.56 10.00
C TRP A 25 -9.05 7.57 10.35
N ARG A 26 -9.87 7.52 9.31
CA ARG A 26 -11.32 7.44 9.43
C ARG A 26 -11.78 6.04 9.07
N ARG A 27 -12.47 5.42 10.02
CA ARG A 27 -13.04 4.09 9.85
C ARG A 27 -14.52 4.15 9.50
N SER A 28 -15.00 3.08 8.87
CA SER A 28 -16.42 2.87 8.59
C SER A 28 -17.25 2.74 9.88
N TYR A 29 -18.58 2.80 9.74
CA TYR A 29 -19.53 2.58 10.83
C TYR A 29 -19.46 3.61 11.98
N GLY A 30 -19.07 4.85 11.68
CA GLY A 30 -19.15 5.97 12.63
C GLY A 30 -18.15 5.92 13.79
N ARG A 31 -17.10 5.09 13.69
CA ARG A 31 -16.00 5.09 14.67
C ARG A 31 -15.30 6.46 14.66
N ALA A 32 -14.90 6.94 15.83
CA ALA A 32 -14.18 8.19 15.95
C ALA A 32 -12.87 8.16 15.13
N PRO A 33 -12.50 9.28 14.46
CA PRO A 33 -11.21 9.37 13.78
C PRO A 33 -10.05 9.16 14.77
N LYS A 34 -8.99 8.49 14.30
CA LYS A 34 -7.78 8.24 15.10
C LYS A 34 -6.55 8.75 14.37
N MET A 35 -5.56 9.22 15.11
CA MET A 35 -4.26 9.60 14.53
C MET A 35 -3.33 8.39 14.54
N ILE A 36 -2.85 7.97 13.37
CA ILE A 36 -1.95 6.82 13.23
C ILE A 36 -0.67 7.23 12.51
N HIS A 37 0.45 6.59 12.87
CA HIS A 37 1.68 6.67 12.10
C HIS A 37 1.72 5.49 11.12
N LEU A 38 2.05 5.77 9.86
CA LEU A 38 2.14 4.74 8.83
C LEU A 38 3.58 4.27 8.72
N GLU A 39 3.82 3.04 9.16
CA GLU A 39 5.03 2.29 8.85
C GLU A 39 4.78 1.42 7.61
N SER A 40 5.82 1.20 6.81
CA SER A 40 5.69 0.35 5.62
C SER A 40 6.96 -0.42 5.32
N ASN A 41 6.79 -1.69 4.99
CA ASN A 41 7.83 -2.52 4.43
C ASN A 41 7.76 -2.44 2.90
N PHE A 42 8.88 -2.13 2.27
CA PHE A 42 8.98 -2.06 0.81
C PHE A 42 9.62 -3.32 0.28
N VAL A 43 8.98 -3.91 -0.72
CA VAL A 43 9.49 -5.09 -1.43
C VAL A 43 9.58 -4.80 -2.93
N GLN A 44 10.53 -5.44 -3.60
CA GLN A 44 10.60 -5.38 -5.05
C GLN A 44 9.31 -5.97 -5.63
N PHE A 45 8.74 -5.27 -6.62
CA PHE A 45 7.55 -5.76 -7.29
C PHE A 45 7.84 -7.10 -7.96
N LYS A 46 6.99 -8.09 -7.65
CA LYS A 46 6.93 -9.38 -8.32
C LYS A 46 5.47 -9.78 -8.43
N GLU A 47 5.08 -10.39 -9.54
CA GLU A 47 3.69 -10.74 -9.80
C GLU A 47 3.15 -11.76 -8.78
N GLU A 48 4.00 -12.66 -8.28
CA GLU A 48 3.62 -13.64 -7.26
C GLU A 48 3.25 -13.03 -5.89
N LEU A 49 3.58 -11.75 -5.67
CA LEU A 49 3.22 -10.98 -4.48
C LEU A 49 1.92 -10.19 -4.67
N LEU A 50 1.20 -10.37 -5.77
CA LEU A 50 -0.13 -9.78 -5.96
C LEU A 50 -1.22 -10.64 -5.30
N PRO A 51 -2.35 -10.01 -4.90
CA PRO A 51 -3.46 -10.72 -4.28
C PRO A 51 -3.94 -11.91 -5.10
N LYS A 52 -4.00 -13.08 -4.47
CA LYS A 52 -4.54 -14.31 -5.05
C LYS A 52 -5.96 -14.55 -4.54
N GLU A 53 -6.82 -15.11 -5.39
CA GLU A 53 -8.16 -15.52 -4.98
C GLU A 53 -8.09 -16.50 -3.80
N GLY A 54 -9.01 -16.34 -2.86
CA GLY A 54 -9.12 -17.20 -1.68
C GLY A 54 -8.14 -16.90 -0.55
N ASN A 55 -7.21 -15.95 -0.71
CA ASN A 55 -6.40 -15.52 0.43
C ASN A 55 -7.26 -14.76 1.45
N LYS A 56 -7.23 -15.22 2.69
CA LYS A 56 -7.94 -14.60 3.81
C LYS A 56 -7.06 -13.66 4.63
N ALA A 57 -5.74 -13.70 4.44
CA ALA A 57 -4.81 -12.92 5.25
C ALA A 57 -4.62 -11.48 4.71
N LEU A 58 -4.67 -10.50 5.61
CA LEU A 58 -4.62 -9.07 5.27
C LEU A 58 -3.20 -8.61 4.90
N LEU A 59 -2.20 -8.98 5.69
CA LEU A 59 -0.83 -8.45 5.59
C LEU A 59 0.08 -9.25 4.64
N THR A 60 -0.47 -10.23 3.92
CA THR A 60 0.30 -11.12 3.04
C THR A 60 0.78 -10.42 1.76
N PHE A 61 0.02 -9.45 1.26
CA PHE A 61 0.28 -8.82 -0.04
C PHE A 61 0.49 -7.31 0.11
N PRO A 62 1.41 -6.69 -0.66
CA PRO A 62 1.61 -5.25 -0.64
C PRO A 62 0.34 -4.50 -1.10
N PHE A 63 -0.08 -3.50 -0.32
CA PHE A 63 -1.29 -2.71 -0.60
C PHE A 63 -1.12 -1.68 -1.72
N LEU A 64 0.07 -1.09 -1.85
CA LEU A 64 0.35 -0.01 -2.79
C LEU A 64 1.54 -0.34 -3.68
N HIS A 65 1.37 -0.18 -4.99
CA HIS A 65 2.42 -0.47 -5.97
C HIS A 65 3.03 0.81 -6.55
N ILE A 66 4.34 0.98 -6.41
CA ILE A 66 5.04 2.19 -6.89
C ILE A 66 5.97 1.86 -8.05
N TYR A 67 5.89 2.64 -9.13
CA TYR A 67 6.84 2.61 -10.24
C TYR A 67 7.78 3.81 -10.15
N TRP A 68 9.08 3.55 -10.07
CA TRP A 68 10.12 4.59 -9.97
C TRP A 68 10.81 4.79 -11.31
N THR A 69 10.96 6.04 -11.74
CA THR A 69 11.72 6.37 -12.96
C THR A 69 12.41 7.71 -12.83
N GLU A 70 13.59 7.84 -13.43
CA GLU A 70 14.31 9.10 -13.60
C GLU A 70 14.47 9.47 -15.09
N CYS A 71 13.57 8.96 -15.94
CA CYS A 71 13.62 9.15 -17.38
C CYS A 71 13.49 10.64 -17.76
N CYS A 72 14.54 11.20 -18.35
CA CYS A 72 14.59 12.58 -18.83
C CYS A 72 14.72 12.69 -20.36
N ASP A 73 14.78 11.55 -21.07
CA ASP A 73 14.94 11.50 -22.50
C ASP A 73 13.70 10.97 -23.24
N THR A 74 13.34 11.65 -24.33
CA THR A 74 12.12 11.34 -25.08
C THR A 74 12.23 10.04 -25.88
N GLU A 75 13.39 9.73 -26.43
CA GLU A 75 13.55 8.51 -27.22
C GLU A 75 13.64 7.30 -26.30
N VAL A 76 14.33 7.41 -25.16
CA VAL A 76 14.32 6.38 -24.10
C VAL A 76 12.90 6.14 -23.57
N TYR A 77 12.12 7.21 -23.36
CA TYR A 77 10.72 7.08 -22.95
C TYR A 77 9.90 6.25 -23.95
N LYS A 78 9.98 6.61 -25.23
CA LYS A 78 9.20 5.96 -26.29
C LYS A 78 9.58 4.49 -26.50
N THR A 79 10.87 4.18 -26.41
CA THR A 79 11.43 2.86 -26.78
C THR A 79 11.44 1.86 -25.62
N THR A 80 11.46 2.34 -24.38
CA THR A 80 11.61 1.47 -23.20
C THR A 80 10.60 1.79 -22.11
N VAL A 81 10.68 2.97 -21.50
CA VAL A 81 9.96 3.26 -20.25
C VAL A 81 8.44 3.20 -20.43
N LYS A 82 7.92 3.64 -21.58
CA LYS A 82 6.49 3.55 -21.89
C LYS A 82 6.00 2.10 -21.89
N ASP A 83 6.72 1.21 -22.57
CA ASP A 83 6.38 -0.21 -22.66
C ASP A 83 6.46 -0.90 -21.29
N ASP A 84 7.47 -0.57 -20.48
CA ASP A 84 7.62 -1.13 -19.13
C ASP A 84 6.47 -0.71 -18.18
N ILE A 85 6.08 0.57 -18.20
CA ILE A 85 4.94 1.04 -17.40
C ILE A 85 3.63 0.40 -17.89
N THR A 86 3.44 0.30 -19.22
CA THR A 86 2.28 -0.39 -19.80
C THR A 86 2.20 -1.84 -19.33
N LYS A 87 3.29 -2.60 -19.41
CA LYS A 87 3.33 -4.00 -18.93
C LYS A 87 3.01 -4.08 -17.45
N TRP A 88 3.64 -3.25 -16.62
CA TRP A 88 3.40 -3.22 -15.18
C TRP A 88 1.94 -2.92 -14.84
N GLN A 89 1.32 -1.90 -15.44
CA GLN A 89 -0.10 -1.59 -15.22
C GLN A 89 -1.03 -2.68 -15.73
N ASN A 90 -0.70 -3.35 -16.83
CA ASN A 90 -1.49 -4.48 -17.34
C ASN A 90 -1.46 -5.66 -16.36
N VAL A 91 -0.31 -5.96 -15.74
CA VAL A 91 -0.21 -6.98 -14.69
C VAL A 91 -1.07 -6.58 -13.48
N LEU A 92 -0.95 -5.34 -12.99
CA LEU A 92 -1.78 -4.87 -11.87
C LEU A 92 -3.28 -4.99 -12.18
N LYS A 93 -3.69 -4.60 -13.40
CA LYS A 93 -5.08 -4.70 -13.85
C LYS A 93 -5.57 -6.14 -13.92
N ALA A 94 -4.74 -7.07 -14.38
CA ALA A 94 -5.08 -8.49 -14.45
C ALA A 94 -5.37 -9.11 -13.06
N HIS A 95 -4.71 -8.58 -12.02
CA HIS A 95 -4.90 -9.00 -10.62
C HIS A 95 -5.87 -8.09 -9.83
N ASN A 96 -6.62 -7.21 -10.51
CA ASN A 96 -7.54 -6.24 -9.89
C ASN A 96 -6.87 -5.28 -8.88
N SER A 97 -5.56 -5.08 -8.98
CA SER A 97 -4.79 -4.14 -8.17
C SER A 97 -4.91 -2.74 -8.75
N VAL A 98 -5.68 -1.88 -8.10
CA VAL A 98 -5.95 -0.50 -8.55
C VAL A 98 -5.17 0.57 -7.78
N ASP A 99 -4.46 0.16 -6.73
CA ASP A 99 -3.70 1.05 -5.86
C ASP A 99 -2.25 1.13 -6.33
N TRP A 100 -1.96 2.16 -7.11
CA TRP A 100 -0.62 2.39 -7.64
C TRP A 100 -0.23 3.87 -7.64
N LEU A 101 1.08 4.12 -7.82
CA LEU A 101 1.67 5.43 -7.95
C LEU A 101 2.87 5.38 -8.92
N ILE A 102 3.01 6.37 -9.79
CA ILE A 102 4.23 6.57 -10.59
C ILE A 102 4.99 7.74 -9.98
N VAL A 103 6.28 7.54 -9.69
CA VAL A 103 7.17 8.57 -9.17
C VAL A 103 8.24 8.86 -10.21
N VAL A 104 8.26 10.10 -10.69
CA VAL A 104 9.25 10.60 -11.64
C VAL A 104 10.25 11.48 -10.90
N VAL A 105 11.51 11.07 -10.86
CA VAL A 105 12.60 11.86 -10.29
C VAL A 105 13.21 12.72 -11.39
N GLU A 106 13.11 14.03 -11.24
CA GLU A 106 13.75 14.99 -12.13
C GLU A 106 15.06 15.48 -11.52
N SER A 107 16.14 15.46 -12.32
CA SER A 107 17.40 16.10 -11.93
C SER A 107 17.75 17.27 -12.84
N ASP A 108 18.08 18.42 -12.25
CA ASP A 108 18.49 19.61 -13.00
C ASP A 108 19.83 19.39 -13.74
N ALA A 109 20.68 18.46 -13.27
CA ALA A 109 21.93 18.12 -13.95
C ALA A 109 21.67 17.49 -15.34
N LYS A 110 20.58 16.72 -15.48
CA LYS A 110 20.19 16.06 -16.71
C LYS A 110 19.44 16.99 -17.69
N LYS A 111 18.94 18.14 -17.21
CA LYS A 111 18.25 19.17 -18.02
C LYS A 111 19.21 20.10 -18.77
N LYS A 112 20.48 20.22 -18.35
CA LYS A 112 21.47 21.14 -18.93
C LYS A 112 21.88 20.85 -20.38
N ASN A 113 21.53 19.70 -20.95
CA ASN A 113 21.95 19.27 -22.29
C ASN A 113 20.99 19.63 -23.45
N LYS A 114 19.95 20.46 -23.24
CA LYS A 114 18.98 20.78 -24.31
C LYS A 114 18.87 22.30 -24.55
N THR A 115 19.56 22.79 -25.58
CA THR A 115 19.59 24.18 -26.11
C THR A 115 18.37 24.56 -26.97
N ASN A 116 17.20 23.93 -26.82
CA ASN A 116 16.09 24.10 -27.77
C ASN A 116 14.92 24.95 -27.25
N ILE A 117 14.56 25.96 -28.06
CA ILE A 117 13.67 27.10 -27.82
C ILE A 117 12.16 26.78 -28.00
N LEU A 118 11.78 25.50 -28.19
CA LEU A 118 10.37 25.11 -28.36
C LEU A 118 9.81 24.45 -27.09
N PRO A 119 8.58 24.80 -26.65
CA PRO A 119 7.91 24.14 -25.53
C PRO A 119 7.54 22.71 -25.94
N ARG A 120 8.42 21.75 -25.66
CA ARG A 120 8.08 20.32 -25.76
C ARG A 120 7.36 19.89 -24.49
N THR A 121 6.29 19.11 -24.65
CA THR A 121 5.65 18.40 -23.53
C THR A 121 6.70 17.61 -22.75
N SER A 122 6.72 17.79 -21.43
CA SER A 122 7.70 17.13 -20.57
C SER A 122 7.47 15.61 -20.55
N ILE A 123 8.47 14.82 -20.14
CA ILE A 123 8.29 13.37 -19.96
C ILE A 123 7.20 13.09 -18.92
N VAL A 124 7.14 13.90 -17.86
CA VAL A 124 6.08 13.83 -16.85
C VAL A 124 4.70 14.03 -17.48
N ASP A 125 4.54 15.02 -18.35
CA ASP A 125 3.25 15.27 -19.02
C ASP A 125 2.86 14.10 -19.93
N LYS A 126 3.84 13.50 -20.62
CA LYS A 126 3.62 12.29 -21.42
C LYS A 126 3.17 11.12 -20.56
N ILE A 127 3.85 10.86 -19.44
CA ILE A 127 3.49 9.80 -18.49
C ILE A 127 2.07 10.02 -17.96
N ARG A 128 1.72 11.25 -17.56
CA ARG A 128 0.38 11.58 -17.09
C ARG A 128 -0.69 11.32 -18.15
N ASN A 129 -0.44 11.77 -19.38
CA ASN A 129 -1.38 11.57 -20.49
C ASN A 129 -1.54 10.10 -20.87
N ASP A 130 -0.44 9.33 -20.86
CA ASP A 130 -0.43 7.93 -21.26
C ASP A 130 -1.01 7.00 -20.18
N PHE A 131 -0.80 7.30 -18.89
CA PHE A 131 -1.03 6.33 -17.80
C PHE A 131 -1.96 6.80 -16.68
N CYS A 132 -2.13 8.11 -16.50
CA CYS A 132 -2.90 8.64 -15.37
C CYS A 132 -4.35 8.99 -15.75
N ASN A 133 -4.70 9.13 -17.02
CA ASN A 133 -6.04 9.51 -17.45
C ASN A 133 -6.57 10.71 -16.63
N LYS A 134 -7.70 10.54 -15.92
CA LYS A 134 -8.30 11.56 -15.03
C LYS A 134 -7.69 11.61 -13.62
N GLN A 135 -6.73 10.73 -13.31
CA GLN A 135 -6.05 10.60 -12.01
C GLN A 135 -4.62 11.13 -12.09
N SER A 136 -4.44 12.37 -12.55
CA SER A 136 -3.12 13.00 -12.75
C SER A 136 -2.27 13.05 -11.47
N ASP A 137 -2.93 13.00 -10.31
CA ASP A 137 -2.36 12.90 -8.97
C ASP A 137 -1.66 11.56 -8.68
N ARG A 138 -1.83 10.54 -9.55
CA ARG A 138 -1.11 9.27 -9.52
C ARG A 138 0.29 9.34 -10.14
N CYS A 139 0.70 10.48 -10.70
CA CYS A 139 2.07 10.73 -11.17
C CYS A 139 2.68 11.91 -10.40
N VAL A 140 3.54 11.57 -9.44
CA VAL A 140 4.24 12.54 -8.58
C VAL A 140 5.65 12.79 -9.11
N VAL A 141 6.10 14.04 -8.98
CA VAL A 141 7.44 14.46 -9.38
C VAL A 141 8.27 14.77 -8.14
N LEU A 142 9.46 14.19 -8.06
CA LEU A 142 10.49 14.54 -7.07
C LEU A 142 11.59 15.35 -7.76
N SER A 143 11.88 16.55 -7.25
CA SER A 143 12.90 17.43 -7.83
C SER A 143 14.22 17.29 -7.06
N ASP A 144 15.23 16.65 -7.67
CA ASP A 144 16.55 16.43 -7.07
C ASP A 144 16.49 16.01 -5.57
N PRO A 145 15.78 14.91 -5.23
CA PRO A 145 15.42 14.54 -3.84
C PRO A 145 16.60 14.29 -2.90
N LEU A 146 17.83 14.18 -3.43
CA LEU A 146 19.07 14.01 -2.67
C LEU A 146 19.82 15.33 -2.42
N LYS A 147 19.33 16.45 -2.96
CA LYS A 147 19.92 17.78 -2.71
C LYS A 147 19.20 18.48 -1.58
N ASP A 148 19.97 19.24 -0.79
CA ASP A 148 19.42 20.14 0.22
C ASP A 148 19.05 21.48 -0.43
N SER A 149 17.83 21.56 -0.94
CA SER A 149 17.25 22.77 -1.52
C SER A 149 15.77 22.88 -1.18
N SER A 150 15.24 24.11 -1.15
CA SER A 150 13.82 24.34 -0.86
C SER A 150 12.90 23.56 -1.80
N ARG A 151 13.20 23.55 -3.10
CA ARG A 151 12.44 22.83 -4.13
C ARG A 151 12.46 21.31 -3.91
N SER A 152 13.61 20.76 -3.51
CA SER A 152 13.74 19.33 -3.17
C SER A 152 12.86 18.98 -1.97
N GLN A 153 13.01 19.73 -0.87
CA GLN A 153 12.24 19.54 0.36
C GLN A 153 10.73 19.67 0.12
N GLU A 154 10.29 20.67 -0.64
CA GLU A 154 8.88 20.87 -0.99
C GLU A 154 8.30 19.69 -1.79
N SER A 155 9.00 19.26 -2.85
CA SER A 155 8.56 18.12 -3.65
C SER A 155 8.55 16.81 -2.88
N TRP A 156 9.51 16.63 -1.96
CA TRP A 156 9.60 15.47 -1.10
C TRP A 156 8.48 15.42 -0.07
N ASN A 157 8.16 16.55 0.58
CA ASN A 157 7.04 16.63 1.52
C ASN A 157 5.70 16.37 0.81
N ALA A 158 5.48 16.96 -0.37
CA ALA A 158 4.29 16.69 -1.17
C ALA A 158 4.18 15.20 -1.56
N PHE A 159 5.30 14.57 -1.91
CA PHE A 159 5.35 13.13 -2.16
C PHE A 159 4.99 12.31 -0.91
N LEU A 160 5.56 12.62 0.26
CA LEU A 160 5.26 11.92 1.51
C LEU A 160 3.78 12.05 1.88
N THR A 161 3.19 13.25 1.79
CA THR A 161 1.75 13.45 2.01
C THR A 161 0.92 12.59 1.06
N LYS A 162 1.27 12.56 -0.23
CA LYS A 162 0.55 11.75 -1.21
C LYS A 162 0.72 10.25 -0.96
N LEU A 163 1.91 9.81 -0.62
CA LEU A 163 2.23 8.41 -0.31
C LEU A 163 1.44 7.94 0.92
N ARG A 164 1.46 8.70 2.02
CA ARG A 164 0.68 8.41 3.22
C ARG A 164 -0.81 8.33 2.91
N THR A 165 -1.32 9.27 2.12
CA THR A 165 -2.74 9.29 1.71
C THR A 165 -3.11 8.04 0.94
N LEU A 166 -2.35 7.68 -0.10
CA LEU A 166 -2.64 6.50 -0.93
C LEU A 166 -2.47 5.19 -0.16
N LEU A 167 -1.44 5.11 0.70
CA LEU A 167 -1.21 3.95 1.57
C LEU A 167 -2.36 3.76 2.54
N LEU A 168 -2.79 4.84 3.23
CA LEU A 168 -3.93 4.80 4.15
C LEU A 168 -5.23 4.42 3.46
N MET A 169 -5.49 4.99 2.27
CA MET A 169 -6.68 4.67 1.49
C MET A 169 -6.71 3.18 1.11
N SER A 170 -5.60 2.66 0.58
CA SER A 170 -5.53 1.26 0.19
C SER A 170 -5.64 0.34 1.41
N PHE A 171 -4.90 0.63 2.48
CA PHE A 171 -4.97 -0.11 3.73
C PHE A 171 -6.39 -0.14 4.30
N THR A 172 -7.07 1.01 4.39
CA THR A 172 -8.43 1.10 4.94
C THR A 172 -9.44 0.28 4.12
N LYS A 173 -9.31 0.31 2.78
CA LYS A 173 -10.14 -0.51 1.89
C LYS A 173 -9.91 -2.00 2.12
N ASN A 174 -8.65 -2.44 2.20
CA ASN A 174 -8.31 -3.84 2.40
C ASN A 174 -8.73 -4.33 3.79
N LEU A 175 -8.52 -3.52 4.84
CA LEU A 175 -8.99 -3.82 6.19
C LEU A 175 -10.51 -3.97 6.24
N GLY A 176 -11.25 -3.06 5.59
CA GLY A 176 -12.72 -3.14 5.55
C GLY A 176 -13.21 -4.44 4.92
N LYS A 177 -12.62 -4.84 3.79
CA LYS A 177 -12.92 -6.14 3.16
C LYS A 177 -12.59 -7.31 4.09
N PHE A 178 -11.43 -7.27 4.74
CA PHE A 178 -10.99 -8.31 5.67
C PHE A 178 -11.93 -8.46 6.87
N GLU A 179 -12.37 -7.34 7.47
CA GLU A 179 -13.35 -7.35 8.56
C GLU A 179 -14.72 -7.91 8.12
N ASP A 180 -15.16 -7.60 6.89
CA ASP A 180 -16.40 -8.14 6.33
C ASP A 180 -16.29 -9.66 6.06
N ASP A 181 -15.18 -10.11 5.47
CA ASP A 181 -14.91 -11.53 5.23
C ASP A 181 -14.81 -12.32 6.57
N MET A 182 -14.19 -11.73 7.60
CA MET A 182 -14.16 -12.27 8.97
C MET A 182 -15.56 -12.36 9.58
N ARG A 183 -16.42 -11.34 9.37
CA ARG A 183 -17.81 -11.36 9.85
C ARG A 183 -18.59 -12.50 9.20
N THR A 184 -18.48 -12.66 7.88
CA THR A 184 -19.09 -13.78 7.17
C THR A 184 -18.58 -15.12 7.66
N LEU A 185 -17.28 -15.24 7.96
CA LEU A 185 -16.71 -16.47 8.54
C LEU A 185 -17.31 -16.75 9.93
N ARG A 186 -17.52 -15.73 10.76
CA ARG A 186 -18.15 -15.84 12.08
C ARG A 186 -19.61 -16.27 12.01
N GLU A 187 -20.37 -15.75 11.04
CA GLU A 187 -21.79 -16.08 10.85
C GLU A 187 -22.00 -17.56 10.53
N LYS A 188 -21.03 -18.18 9.85
CA LYS A 188 -21.02 -19.61 9.49
C LYS A 188 -20.56 -20.55 10.61
N ARG A 189 -20.35 -20.05 11.84
CA ARG A 189 -19.81 -20.84 12.97
C ARG A 189 -20.65 -22.03 13.43
N THR A 190 -21.86 -22.21 12.90
CA THR A 190 -22.73 -23.35 13.19
C THR A 190 -22.86 -24.30 12.00
N GLU A 191 -22.22 -23.97 10.88
CA GLU A 191 -22.25 -24.78 9.67
C GLU A 191 -21.22 -25.90 9.74
N ALA A 192 -21.59 -27.09 9.26
CA ALA A 192 -20.67 -28.21 9.19
C ALA A 192 -19.47 -27.87 8.29
N GLY A 193 -18.26 -28.08 8.80
CA GLY A 193 -17.01 -27.77 8.09
C GLY A 193 -16.43 -26.40 8.43
N TRP A 194 -17.08 -25.62 9.29
CA TRP A 194 -16.45 -24.44 9.88
C TRP A 194 -15.24 -24.84 10.75
N SER A 195 -14.22 -23.98 10.77
CA SER A 195 -12.98 -24.21 11.51
C SER A 195 -12.71 -23.07 12.49
N PHE A 196 -12.75 -23.40 13.78
CA PHE A 196 -12.36 -22.46 14.83
C PHE A 196 -10.93 -21.96 14.65
N CYS A 197 -9.98 -22.84 14.32
CA CYS A 197 -8.60 -22.46 14.10
C CYS A 197 -8.45 -21.46 12.94
N GLU A 198 -9.21 -21.63 11.86
CA GLU A 198 -9.18 -20.68 10.75
C GLU A 198 -9.72 -19.31 11.16
N TYR A 199 -10.85 -19.27 11.87
CA TYR A 199 -11.42 -18.03 12.40
C TYR A 199 -10.49 -17.36 13.40
N PHE A 200 -9.86 -18.14 14.29
CA PHE A 200 -8.90 -17.65 15.28
C PHE A 200 -7.72 -16.93 14.61
N MET A 201 -7.12 -17.53 13.58
CA MET A 201 -6.00 -16.91 12.86
C MET A 201 -6.40 -15.58 12.19
N VAL A 202 -7.61 -15.50 11.61
CA VAL A 202 -8.10 -14.26 11.00
C VAL A 202 -8.34 -13.18 12.06
N GLN A 203 -8.93 -13.53 13.21
CA GLN A 203 -9.16 -12.56 14.27
C GLN A 203 -7.86 -12.12 14.96
N GLU A 204 -6.87 -13.02 15.09
CA GLU A 204 -5.55 -12.69 15.63
C GLU A 204 -4.81 -11.72 14.71
N GLU A 205 -4.87 -11.93 13.39
CA GLU A 205 -4.28 -11.00 12.43
C GLU A 205 -4.95 -9.61 12.52
N LEU A 206 -6.26 -9.53 12.78
CA LEU A 206 -6.94 -8.26 13.03
C LEU A 206 -6.37 -7.54 14.27
N ALA A 207 -6.17 -8.29 15.36
CA ALA A 207 -5.62 -7.76 16.60
C ALA A 207 -4.19 -7.24 16.39
N PHE A 208 -3.36 -8.04 15.72
CA PHE A 208 -1.99 -7.68 15.36
C PHE A 208 -1.93 -6.43 14.48
N VAL A 209 -2.82 -6.29 13.52
CA VAL A 209 -2.91 -5.08 12.68
C VAL A 209 -3.24 -3.84 13.52
N PHE A 210 -4.15 -3.94 14.49
CA PHE A 210 -4.42 -2.84 15.40
C PHE A 210 -3.20 -2.51 16.27
N GLU A 211 -2.45 -3.52 16.72
CA GLU A 211 -1.20 -3.34 17.44
C GLU A 211 -0.14 -2.61 16.59
N MET A 212 0.04 -3.00 15.33
CA MET A 212 0.94 -2.31 14.38
C MET A 212 0.57 -0.84 14.17
N LEU A 213 -0.73 -0.52 14.24
CA LEU A 213 -1.24 0.86 14.17
C LEU A 213 -1.24 1.58 15.53
N GLN A 214 -0.67 0.95 16.56
CA GLN A 214 -0.64 1.44 17.94
C GLN A 214 -2.05 1.70 18.51
N GLN A 215 -3.05 0.95 18.02
CA GLN A 215 -4.42 0.97 18.49
C GLN A 215 -4.63 -0.11 19.54
N PHE A 216 -3.90 0.01 20.65
CA PHE A 216 -3.85 -1.02 21.69
C PHE A 216 -5.22 -1.35 22.30
N GLU A 217 -6.11 -0.36 22.43
CA GLU A 217 -7.47 -0.60 22.92
C GLU A 217 -8.29 -1.47 21.95
N ASP A 218 -8.21 -1.22 20.64
CA ASP A 218 -8.91 -2.05 19.64
C ASP A 218 -8.29 -3.45 19.58
N ALA A 219 -6.96 -3.55 19.68
CA ALA A 219 -6.23 -4.82 19.71
C ALA A 219 -6.62 -5.66 20.93
N LEU A 220 -6.67 -5.04 22.12
CA LEU A 220 -7.03 -5.72 23.36
C LEU A 220 -8.44 -6.33 23.30
N VAL A 221 -9.41 -5.59 22.75
CA VAL A 221 -10.76 -6.11 22.54
C VAL A 221 -10.75 -7.39 21.69
N GLN A 222 -9.93 -7.43 20.63
CA GLN A 222 -9.82 -8.64 19.80
C GLN A 222 -9.15 -9.79 20.54
N TYR A 223 -8.09 -9.53 21.30
CA TYR A 223 -7.38 -10.55 22.07
C TYR A 223 -8.24 -11.12 23.22
N ASP A 224 -9.00 -10.29 23.93
CA ASP A 224 -9.91 -10.73 25.00
C ASP A 224 -11.03 -11.62 24.43
N GLU A 225 -11.58 -11.27 23.26
CA GLU A 225 -12.55 -12.11 22.56
C GLU A 225 -11.95 -13.47 22.16
N LEU A 226 -10.71 -13.47 21.66
CA LEU A 226 -10.00 -14.70 21.31
C LEU A 226 -9.75 -15.61 22.51
N ASP A 227 -9.34 -15.05 23.64
CA ASP A 227 -9.10 -15.81 24.88
C ASP A 227 -10.38 -16.46 25.41
N ALA A 228 -11.49 -15.71 25.41
CA ALA A 228 -12.80 -16.23 25.80
C ALA A 228 -13.27 -17.36 24.88
N LEU A 229 -13.14 -17.18 23.55
CA LEU A 229 -13.51 -18.20 22.57
C LEU A 229 -12.63 -19.45 22.66
N PHE A 230 -11.33 -19.27 22.87
CA PHE A 230 -10.38 -20.38 23.03
C PHE A 230 -10.68 -21.18 24.29
N SER A 231 -10.93 -20.51 25.42
CA SER A 231 -11.33 -21.14 26.67
C SER A 231 -12.60 -21.99 26.49
N GLN A 232 -13.61 -21.45 25.81
CA GLN A 232 -14.83 -22.18 25.49
C GLN A 232 -14.56 -23.39 24.57
N TYR A 233 -13.71 -23.23 23.56
CA TYR A 233 -13.32 -24.30 22.64
C TYR A 233 -12.66 -25.47 23.39
N VAL A 234 -11.69 -25.18 24.28
CA VAL A 234 -10.99 -26.20 25.09
C VAL A 234 -11.96 -26.97 25.98
N VAL A 235 -12.89 -26.29 26.65
CA VAL A 235 -13.91 -26.93 27.49
C VAL A 235 -14.80 -27.87 26.68
N ASN A 236 -15.27 -27.43 25.50
CA ASN A 236 -16.12 -28.24 24.63
C ASN A 236 -15.38 -29.48 24.08
N PHE A 237 -14.10 -29.33 23.74
CA PHE A 237 -13.27 -30.44 23.25
C PHE A 237 -12.94 -31.44 24.37
N GLY A 238 -12.60 -30.96 25.56
CA GLY A 238 -12.35 -31.78 26.75
C GLY A 238 -13.58 -32.55 27.25
N ALA A 239 -14.79 -32.05 26.96
CA ALA A 239 -16.06 -32.71 27.28
C ALA A 239 -16.55 -33.72 26.22
N GLY A 240 -15.77 -33.98 25.15
CA GLY A 240 -16.15 -34.91 24.08
C GLY A 240 -17.17 -34.36 23.08
N GLY A 241 -17.38 -33.05 23.04
CA GLY A 241 -18.28 -32.40 22.08
C GLY A 241 -17.70 -32.38 20.67
N LYS A 242 -18.51 -32.71 19.65
CA LYS A 242 -18.16 -32.49 18.24
C LYS A 242 -18.09 -30.98 17.95
N CYS A 243 -17.10 -30.58 17.15
CA CYS A 243 -16.91 -29.20 16.69
C CYS A 243 -18.25 -28.56 16.28
N LEU A 244 -18.54 -27.39 16.87
CA LEU A 244 -19.45 -26.42 16.27
C LEU A 244 -18.82 -25.87 14.98
#